data_AF-A0A1A2G9L3-F1
#
_entry.id   AF-A0A1A2G9L3-F1
#
_cell.length_a   1.000
_cell.length_b   1.000
_cell.length_c   1.000
_cell.angle_alpha   90.00
_cell.angle_beta   90.00
_cell.angle_gamma   90.00
#
_symmetry.space_group_name_H-M   'P 1'
#
loop_
_entity.id
_entity.type
_entity.pdbx_description
1 polymer ?
#
loop_
_entity_poly.entity_id
_entity_poly.type
_entity_poly.pdbx_seq_one_letter_code
_entity_poly.pdbx_strand_id
1 'polypeptide(L)'
;MSKTLLVIHHTPSPSTREPLGAVLAGANAPEIDGVEVVSRPAQAATLPDMLDADGYLFGTTANFGYMSGALKRYLGEYPSISRRAS
;
A
#
# COMPACT_ATOMS: atom_id res chain seq x y z
N MET A 1 -5.40 -16.93 -12.04
CA MET A 1 -4.59 -15.71 -11.84
C MET A 1 -4.58 -15.41 -10.36
N SER A 2 -3.41 -15.13 -9.78
CA SER A 2 -3.33 -14.59 -8.43
C SER A 2 -3.91 -13.18 -8.39
N LYS A 3 -4.52 -12.81 -7.27
CA LYS A 3 -4.98 -11.45 -6.98
C LYS A 3 -3.81 -10.64 -6.42
N THR A 4 -3.66 -9.40 -6.83
CA THR A 4 -2.54 -8.56 -6.37
C THR A 4 -2.97 -7.69 -5.19
N LEU A 5 -2.29 -7.84 -4.04
CA LEU A 5 -2.40 -6.94 -2.90
C LEU A 5 -1.24 -5.93 -2.91
N LEU A 6 -1.56 -4.66 -3.15
CA LEU A 6 -0.58 -3.58 -3.12
C LEU A 6 -0.49 -2.97 -1.71
N VAL A 7 0.67 -3.12 -1.09
CA VAL A 7 1.01 -2.50 0.20
C VAL A 7 1.81 -1.23 -0.05
N ILE A 8 1.19 -0.07 0.18
CA ILE A 8 1.86 1.23 0.07
C ILE A 8 2.18 1.74 1.47
N HIS A 9 3.46 2.04 1.70
CA HIS A 9 3.92 2.35 3.05
C HIS A 9 4.77 3.63 3.15
N HIS A 10 4.61 4.37 4.24
CA HIS A 10 5.54 5.40 4.69
C HIS A 10 6.29 4.89 5.93
N THR A 11 7.53 4.44 5.72
CA THR A 11 8.35 3.77 6.74
C THR A 11 9.68 4.51 6.95
N PRO A 12 9.67 5.73 7.50
CA PRO A 12 10.86 6.56 7.63
C PRO A 12 11.78 6.14 8.79
N SER A 13 11.35 5.24 9.68
CA SER A 13 12.08 4.91 10.90
C SER A 13 12.06 3.40 11.23
N PRO A 14 12.99 2.91 12.07
CA PRO A 14 12.96 1.51 12.55
C PRO A 14 11.64 1.12 13.21
N SER A 15 11.06 1.99 14.03
CA SER A 15 9.77 1.73 14.70
C SER A 15 8.60 1.56 13.73
N THR A 16 8.69 2.14 12.53
CA THR A 16 7.68 1.94 11.47
C THR A 16 7.96 0.73 10.60
N ARG A 17 9.19 0.18 10.66
CA ARG A 17 9.59 -1.01 9.90
C ARG A 17 9.05 -2.29 10.55
N GLU A 18 8.97 -2.31 11.88
CA GLU A 18 8.44 -3.44 12.64
C GLU A 18 6.97 -3.76 12.28
N PRO A 19 6.01 -2.82 12.33
CA PRO A 19 4.64 -3.08 11.89
C PRO A 19 4.54 -3.37 10.39
N LEU A 20 5.37 -2.76 9.53
CA LEU A 20 5.43 -3.12 8.11
C LEU A 20 5.84 -4.59 7.93
N GLY A 21 6.88 -5.03 8.65
CA GLY A 21 7.35 -6.41 8.63
C GLY A 21 6.28 -7.39 9.07
N ALA A 22 5.58 -7.09 10.17
CA ALA A 22 4.46 -7.91 10.65
C ALA A 22 3.31 -7.99 9.63
N VAL A 23 2.95 -6.87 8.99
CA VAL A 23 1.94 -6.84 7.93
C VAL A 23 2.36 -7.67 6.73
N LEU A 24 3.60 -7.53 6.27
CA LEU A 24 4.10 -8.31 5.12
C LEU A 24 4.18 -9.81 5.45
N ALA A 25 4.61 -10.17 6.67
CA ALA A 25 4.62 -11.55 7.12
C ALA A 25 3.19 -12.13 7.15
N GLY A 26 2.22 -11.40 7.70
CA GLY A 26 0.82 -11.83 7.73
C GLY A 26 0.19 -11.92 6.35
N ALA A 27 0.47 -10.96 5.46
CA ALA A 27 -0.04 -10.96 4.09
C ALA A 27 0.55 -12.08 3.22
N ASN A 28 1.74 -12.57 3.56
CA ASN A 28 2.40 -13.71 2.90
C ASN A 28 2.31 -15.00 3.75
N ALA A 29 1.38 -15.07 4.69
CA ALA A 29 1.21 -16.27 5.51
C ALA A 29 0.86 -17.48 4.63
N PRO A 30 1.36 -18.69 4.94
CA PRO A 30 1.18 -19.87 4.09
C PRO A 30 -0.27 -20.32 3.97
N GLU A 31 -1.14 -19.96 4.90
CA GLU A 31 -2.59 -20.15 4.82
C GLU A 31 -3.32 -19.21 3.84
N ILE A 32 -2.64 -18.19 3.28
CA ILE A 32 -3.18 -17.26 2.29
C ILE A 32 -2.75 -17.69 0.89
N ASP A 33 -3.67 -18.34 0.17
CA ASP A 33 -3.46 -18.78 -1.20
C ASP A 33 -4.00 -17.78 -2.24
N GLY A 34 -3.38 -17.77 -3.42
CA GLY A 34 -3.89 -17.04 -4.58
C GLY A 34 -3.72 -15.52 -4.51
N VAL A 35 -2.90 -15.01 -3.59
CA VAL A 35 -2.58 -13.57 -3.46
C VAL A 35 -1.09 -13.34 -3.71
N GLU A 36 -0.76 -12.37 -4.55
CA GLU A 36 0.58 -11.83 -4.71
C GLU A 36 0.69 -10.50 -3.96
N VAL A 37 1.65 -10.40 -3.03
CA VAL A 37 1.84 -9.20 -2.23
C VAL A 37 2.96 -8.34 -2.84
N VAL A 38 2.61 -7.14 -3.29
CA VAL A 38 3.55 -6.16 -3.82
C VAL A 38 3.70 -5.03 -2.82
N SER A 39 4.92 -4.76 -2.36
CA SER A 39 5.21 -3.65 -1.44
C SER A 39 5.94 -2.50 -2.13
N ARG A 40 5.46 -1.28 -1.89
CA ARG A 40 6.03 -0.04 -2.43
C ARG A 40 6.10 1.06 -1.38
N PRO A 41 7.24 1.75 -1.21
CA PRO A 41 7.28 3.01 -0.50
C PRO A 41 6.37 4.04 -1.19
N ALA A 42 5.65 4.86 -0.42
CA ALA A 42 4.69 5.83 -0.95
C ALA A 42 5.28 6.79 -2.00
N GLN A 43 6.56 7.16 -1.89
CA GLN A 43 7.24 8.02 -2.85
C GLN A 43 7.62 7.32 -4.17
N ALA A 44 7.69 5.99 -4.17
CA ALA A 44 8.07 5.19 -5.33
C ALA A 44 6.87 4.50 -5.99
N ALA A 45 5.71 4.48 -5.34
CA ALA A 45 4.48 3.93 -5.88
C ALA A 45 3.94 4.82 -7.02
N THR A 46 3.43 4.17 -8.06
CA THR A 46 2.95 4.80 -9.30
C THR A 46 1.48 4.50 -9.54
N LEU A 47 0.85 5.23 -10.47
CA LEU A 47 -0.54 4.97 -10.87
C LEU A 47 -0.75 3.56 -11.46
N PRO A 48 0.15 3.00 -12.30
CA PRO A 48 0.05 1.61 -12.73
C PRO A 48 0.00 0.62 -11.56
N ASP A 49 0.87 0.77 -10.55
CA ASP A 49 0.81 -0.08 -9.34
C ASP A 49 -0.62 -0.05 -8.76
N MET A 50 -1.24 1.13 -8.70
CA MET A 50 -2.62 1.28 -8.23
C MET A 50 -3.62 0.59 -9.15
N LEU A 51 -3.58 0.85 -10.46
CA LEU A 51 -4.59 0.39 -11.41
C LEU A 51 -4.58 -1.12 -11.64
N ASP A 52 -3.42 -1.76 -11.46
CA ASP A 52 -3.22 -3.18 -11.69
C ASP A 52 -3.48 -4.03 -10.43
N ALA A 53 -3.52 -3.41 -9.25
CA ALA A 53 -3.82 -4.09 -8.00
C ALA A 53 -5.33 -4.41 -7.84
N ASP A 54 -5.62 -5.54 -7.19
CA ASP A 54 -6.98 -5.96 -6.83
C ASP A 54 -7.37 -5.51 -5.41
N GLY A 55 -6.38 -5.23 -4.56
CA GLY A 55 -6.57 -4.78 -3.19
C GLY A 55 -5.44 -3.87 -2.73
N TYR A 56 -5.71 -3.05 -1.71
CA TYR A 56 -4.76 -2.07 -1.19
C TYR A 56 -4.65 -2.15 0.33
N LEU A 57 -3.43 -1.98 0.84
CA LEU A 57 -3.16 -1.76 2.25
C LEU A 57 -2.25 -0.54 2.39
N PHE A 58 -2.65 0.43 3.23
CA PHE A 58 -1.90 1.65 3.45
C PHE A 58 -1.27 1.67 4.83
N GLY A 59 0.06 1.56 4.88
CA GLY A 59 0.85 1.75 6.10
C GLY A 59 1.36 3.19 6.19
N THR A 60 0.98 3.95 7.21
CA THR A 60 1.47 5.33 7.36
C THR A 60 1.79 5.66 8.79
N THR A 61 2.79 6.52 8.98
CA THR A 61 2.95 7.23 10.24
C THR A 61 1.77 8.15 10.49
N ALA A 62 1.44 8.33 11.78
CA ALA A 62 0.56 9.39 12.24
C ALA A 62 1.37 10.69 12.32
N ASN A 63 1.11 11.62 11.41
CA ASN A 63 1.72 12.94 11.41
C ASN A 63 0.65 13.95 11.83
N PHE A 64 0.79 14.54 13.02
CA PHE A 64 -0.17 15.50 13.59
C PHE A 64 -1.63 14.99 13.58
N GLY A 65 -1.82 13.70 13.92
CA GLY A 65 -3.15 13.08 13.97
C GLY A 65 -3.73 12.67 12.60
N TYR A 66 -2.94 12.72 11.53
CA TYR A 66 -3.37 12.34 10.18
C TYR A 66 -2.33 11.44 9.46
N MET A 67 -2.60 11.05 8.22
CA MET A 67 -1.62 10.33 7.40
C MET A 67 -0.39 11.19 7.07
N SER A 68 0.71 10.52 6.74
CA SER A 68 1.96 11.16 6.32
C SER A 68 1.78 12.00 5.06
N GLY A 69 2.60 13.05 4.92
CA GLY A 69 2.62 13.86 3.70
C GLY A 69 2.98 13.04 2.46
N ALA A 70 3.83 12.01 2.61
CA ALA A 70 4.19 11.11 1.53
C ALA A 70 2.99 10.33 0.98
N LEU A 71 2.20 9.72 1.88
CA LEU A 71 1.00 8.98 1.46
C LEU A 71 -0.09 9.92 0.93
N LYS A 72 -0.29 11.09 1.57
CA LYS A 72 -1.20 12.12 1.05
C LYS A 72 -0.81 12.54 -0.36
N ARG A 73 0.49 12.74 -0.63
CA ARG A 73 0.99 13.11 -1.97
C ARG A 73 0.64 12.02 -2.97
N TYR A 74 0.96 10.76 -2.68
CA TYR A 74 0.64 9.63 -3.56
C TYR A 74 -0.87 9.57 -3.90
N LEU A 75 -1.74 9.63 -2.90
CA LEU A 75 -3.20 9.57 -3.11
C LEU A 75 -3.78 10.82 -3.78
N GLY A 76 -3.14 11.98 -3.59
CA GLY A 76 -3.60 13.25 -4.17
C GLY A 76 -3.07 13.51 -5.59
N GLU A 77 -1.95 12.90 -5.97
CA GLU A 77 -1.32 13.06 -7.29
C GLU A 77 -2.14 12.40 -8.40
N TYR A 78 -2.96 11.41 -8.05
CA TYR A 78 -3.83 10.70 -8.99
C TYR A 78 -5.31 10.95 -8.65
N PRO A 79 -5.97 11.93 -9.30
CA PRO A 79 -7.39 12.21 -9.07
C PRO A 79 -8.25 10.98 -9.40
N SER A 80 -9.40 10.89 -8.71
CA SER A 80 -10.27 9.71 -8.58
C SER A 80 -10.42 8.82 -9.83
N ILE A 81 -10.18 7.52 -9.68
CA ILE A 81 -10.73 6.45 -10.53
C ILE A 81 -12.26 6.50 -10.40
N SER A 82 -12.93 7.21 -11.30
CA SER A 82 -14.39 7.16 -11.42
C SER A 82 -14.85 6.38 -12.66
N ARG A 83 -14.00 5.50 -13.23
CA ARG A 83 -14.23 4.94 -14.58
C ARG A 83 -14.11 3.42 -14.75
N ARG A 84 -14.09 2.64 -13.68
CA ARG A 84 -14.11 1.15 -13.77
C ARG A 84 -15.42 0.50 -13.27
N ALA A 85 -16.44 1.29 -12.93
CA ALA A 85 -17.79 0.79 -12.68
C ALA A 85 -18.68 1.08 -13.90
N SER A 86 -18.40 0.40 -15.01
CA SER A 86 -19.30 0.31 -16.17
C SER A 86 -19.09 -1.02 -16.86
#